data_AF-A0A0Q7SB87-F1
#
_entry.id   AF-A0A0Q7SB87-F1
#
_cell.length_a   1.000
_cell.length_b   1.000
_cell.length_c   1.000
_cell.angle_alpha   90.00
_cell.angle_beta   90.00
_cell.angle_gamma   90.00
#
_symmetry.space_group_name_H-M   'P 1'
#
loop_
_entity.id
_entity.type
_entity.pdbx_description
1 polymer ?
#
loop_
_entity_poly.entity_id
_entity_poly.type
_entity_poly.pdbx_seq_one_letter_code
_entity_poly.pdbx_strand_id
1 'polypeptide(L)'
;MALRLLRNLAIAALVSAAATGLISVFWTMIGGGDLPLHGWIALSLGVLGTVVLAWVLMGLAFKSDREGWDDRVDNTLDPGRDETDS
;
A
#
# COMPACT_ATOMS: atom_id res chain seq x y z
N MET A 1 2.22 10.86 25.73
CA MET A 1 2.60 10.55 24.33
C MET A 1 3.36 9.22 24.23
N ALA A 2 4.43 9.03 25.01
CA ALA A 2 5.24 7.81 25.02
C ALA A 2 4.46 6.50 25.29
N LEU A 3 3.49 6.51 26.21
CA LEU A 3 2.69 5.31 26.54
C LEU A 3 1.81 4.83 25.36
N ARG A 4 1.32 5.77 24.54
CA ARG A 4 0.55 5.45 23.32
C ARG A 4 1.45 4.88 22.23
N LEU A 5 2.66 5.43 22.07
CA LEU A 5 3.68 4.92 21.16
C LEU A 5 4.11 3.51 21.54
N LEU A 6 4.48 3.27 22.81
CA LEU A 6 4.87 1.94 23.30
C LEU A 6 3.77 0.91 23.09
N ARG A 7 2.51 1.26 23.38
CA ARG A 7 1.37 0.38 23.12
C ARG A 7 1.22 0.06 21.63
N ASN A 8 1.26 1.07 20.76
CA ASN A 8 1.14 0.85 19.32
C ASN A 8 2.29 0.00 18.77
N LEU A 9 3.51 0.19 19.29
CA LEU A 9 4.69 -0.55 18.90
C LEU A 9 4.62 -2.01 19.38
N ALA A 10 4.10 -2.24 20.59
CA ALA A 10 3.81 -3.58 21.09
C ALA A 10 2.73 -4.29 20.28
N ILE A 11 1.65 -3.58 19.89
CA ILE A 11 0.61 -4.13 19.01
C ILE A 11 1.18 -4.44 17.64
N ALA A 12 1.96 -3.53 17.05
CA ALA A 12 2.59 -3.75 15.75
C ALA A 12 3.55 -4.96 15.79
N ALA A 13 4.34 -5.09 16.87
CA ALA A 13 5.21 -6.24 17.08
C ALA A 13 4.41 -7.54 17.22
N LEU A 14 3.31 -7.53 17.98
CA LEU A 14 2.43 -8.68 18.15
C LEU A 14 1.81 -9.11 16.81
N VAL A 15 1.29 -8.15 16.05
CA VAL A 15 0.69 -8.40 14.73
C VAL A 15 1.73 -8.93 13.76
N SER A 16 2.93 -8.35 13.74
CA SER A 16 4.04 -8.83 12.91
C SER A 16 4.41 -10.26 13.27
N ALA A 17 4.57 -10.57 14.57
CA ALA A 17 4.94 -11.90 15.03
C ALA A 17 3.85 -12.93 14.67
N ALA A 18 2.57 -12.58 14.84
CA ALA A 18 1.45 -13.44 14.49
C ALA A 18 1.38 -13.70 12.97
N ALA A 19 1.56 -12.65 12.15
CA ALA A 19 1.57 -12.78 10.70
C ALA A 19 2.73 -13.66 10.22
N THR A 20 3.95 -13.43 10.72
CA THR A 20 5.12 -14.24 10.38
C THR A 20 4.94 -15.70 10.82
N GLY A 21 4.40 -15.92 12.02
CA GLY A 21 4.11 -17.27 12.52
C GLY A 21 3.09 -18.00 11.65
N LEU A 22 2.00 -17.33 11.27
CA LEU A 22 0.98 -17.91 10.40
C LEU A 22 1.56 -18.27 9.03
N ILE A 23 2.32 -17.37 8.42
CA ILE A 23 2.99 -17.59 7.13
C ILE A 23 3.93 -18.81 7.23
N SER A 24 4.71 -18.92 8.32
CA SER A 24 5.60 -20.06 8.54
C SER A 24 4.84 -21.38 8.67
N VAL A 25 3.72 -21.40 9.40
CA VAL A 25 2.90 -22.61 9.56
C VAL A 25 2.31 -23.03 8.21
N PHE A 26 1.74 -22.07 7.47
CA PHE A 26 1.21 -22.35 6.14
C PHE A 26 2.29 -22.84 5.17
N TRP A 27 3.49 -22.24 5.22
CA TRP A 27 4.64 -22.67 4.41
C TRP A 27 5.00 -24.13 4.67
N THR A 28 5.05 -24.56 5.93
CA THR A 28 5.31 -25.97 6.26
C THR A 28 4.15 -26.89 5.86
N MET A 29 2.89 -26.44 6.01
CA MET A 29 1.72 -27.25 5.64
C MET A 29 1.64 -27.55 4.14
N ILE A 30 2.09 -26.63 3.29
CA ILE A 30 2.14 -26.85 1.83
C ILE A 30 3.37 -27.67 1.38
N GLY A 31 4.18 -28.16 2.32
CA GLY A 31 5.41 -28.90 2.01
C GLY A 31 6.59 -27.99 1.63
N GLY A 32 6.57 -26.72 2.04
CA GLY A 32 7.65 -25.78 1.79
C GLY A 32 8.96 -26.22 2.47
N GLY A 33 9.91 -26.68 1.66
CA GLY A 33 11.29 -26.93 2.06
C GLY A 33 12.14 -25.66 2.07
N ASP A 34 13.46 -25.83 2.24
CA ASP A 34 14.40 -24.72 2.19
C ASP A 34 14.27 -23.94 0.87
N LEU A 35 14.10 -22.63 0.98
CA LEU A 35 14.03 -21.74 -0.17
C LEU A 35 15.40 -21.74 -0.88
N PRO A 36 15.48 -22.15 -2.15
CA PRO A 36 16.72 -22.09 -2.90
C PRO A 36 17.14 -20.63 -3.12
N LEU A 37 18.42 -20.39 -3.44
CA LEU A 37 18.98 -19.04 -3.59
C LEU A 37 18.16 -18.15 -4.55
N HIS A 38 17.68 -18.71 -5.66
CA HIS A 38 16.83 -17.99 -6.60
C HIS A 38 15.46 -17.63 -6.02
N GLY A 39 14.90 -18.45 -5.12
CA GLY A 39 13.68 -18.14 -4.37
C GLY A 39 13.87 -16.93 -3.46
N TRP A 40 15.01 -16.83 -2.76
CA TRP A 40 15.35 -15.66 -1.96
C TRP A 40 15.53 -14.39 -2.78
N ILE A 41 16.18 -14.50 -3.94
CA ILE A 41 16.34 -13.37 -4.87
C ILE A 41 14.99 -12.93 -5.41
N ALA A 42 14.15 -13.86 -5.87
CA ALA A 42 12.82 -13.56 -6.40
C ALA A 42 11.91 -12.94 -5.34
N LEU A 43 11.91 -13.47 -4.11
CA LEU A 43 11.17 -12.91 -2.97
C LEU A 43 11.63 -11.48 -2.68
N SER A 44 12.94 -11.26 -2.57
CA SER A 44 13.52 -9.95 -2.28
C SER A 44 13.20 -8.95 -3.39
N LEU A 45 13.30 -9.37 -4.65
CA LEU A 45 12.97 -8.54 -5.80
C LEU A 45 11.48 -8.21 -5.86
N GLY A 46 10.61 -9.16 -5.52
CA GLY A 46 9.17 -8.93 -5.43
C GLY A 46 8.80 -7.94 -4.34
N VAL A 47 9.39 -8.09 -3.14
CA VAL A 47 9.18 -7.15 -2.02
C VAL A 47 9.71 -5.76 -2.39
N LEU A 48 10.95 -5.64 -2.87
CA LEU A 48 11.50 -4.35 -3.27
C LEU A 48 10.72 -3.73 -4.43
N GLY A 49 10.33 -4.53 -5.42
CA GLY A 49 9.54 -4.08 -6.55
C GLY A 49 8.19 -3.51 -6.13
N THR A 50 7.49 -4.16 -5.19
CA THR A 50 6.20 -3.65 -4.68
C THR A 50 6.36 -2.37 -3.85
N VAL A 51 7.41 -2.26 -3.02
CA VAL A 51 7.71 -1.03 -2.27
C VAL A 51 8.04 0.13 -3.21
N VAL A 52 8.90 -0.11 -4.20
CA VAL A 52 9.26 0.89 -5.22
C VAL A 52 8.01 1.29 -5.99
N LEU A 53 7.17 0.33 -6.40
CA LEU A 53 5.93 0.60 -7.10
C LEU A 53 4.98 1.46 -6.25
N ALA A 54 4.77 1.10 -4.98
CA ALA A 54 3.92 1.87 -4.07
C ALA A 54 4.44 3.31 -3.89
N TRP A 55 5.77 3.48 -3.78
CA TRP A 55 6.37 4.81 -3.70
C TRP A 55 6.19 5.61 -5.00
N VAL A 56 6.41 4.99 -6.16
CA VAL A 56 6.17 5.63 -7.46
C VAL A 56 4.70 6.04 -7.61
N LEU A 57 3.77 5.16 -7.26
CA LEU A 57 2.33 5.46 -7.29
C LEU A 57 1.97 6.62 -6.36
N MET A 58 2.50 6.63 -5.13
CA MET A 58 2.32 7.74 -4.19
C MET A 58 2.91 9.05 -4.74
N GLY A 59 4.09 8.99 -5.36
CA GLY A 59 4.72 10.15 -6.02
C GLY A 59 3.90 10.68 -7.20
N LEU A 60 3.34 9.78 -8.01
CA LEU A 60 2.46 10.15 -9.11
C LEU A 60 1.14 10.74 -8.62
N ALA A 61 0.55 10.19 -7.54
CA ALA A 61 -0.66 10.75 -6.93
C ALA A 61 -0.43 12.21 -6.51
N PHE A 62 0.67 12.51 -5.81
CA PHE A 62 1.01 13.88 -5.44
C PHE A 62 1.34 14.78 -6.64
N LYS A 63 1.89 14.23 -7.73
CA LYS A 63 2.13 14.98 -8.96
C LYS A 63 0.80 15.31 -9.67
N SER A 64 -0.13 14.37 -9.71
CA SER A 64 -1.46 14.53 -10.29
C SER A 64 -2.25 15.63 -9.58
N ASP A 65 -2.26 15.62 -8.25
CA ASP A 65 -2.91 16.65 -7.42
C ASP A 65 -2.31 18.04 -7.68
N ARG A 66 -1.00 18.13 -7.95
CA ARG A 66 -0.33 19.41 -8.24
C ARG A 66 -0.49 19.89 -9.68
N GLU A 67 -0.72 18.99 -10.63
CA GLU A 67 -0.86 19.32 -12.05
C GLU A 67 -2.31 19.74 -12.43
N GLY A 68 -3.24 19.69 -11.47
CA GLY A 68 -4.59 20.25 -11.63
C GLY A 68 -5.38 19.58 -12.75
N TRP A 69 -5.28 18.27 -12.89
CA TRP A 69 -6.12 17.49 -13.82
C TRP A 69 -7.52 17.23 -13.23
N ASP A 70 -7.66 17.20 -11.90
CA ASP A 70 -8.95 17.05 -11.21
C ASP A 70 -9.77 18.36 -11.23
N ASP A 71 -9.10 19.52 -11.19
CA ASP A 71 -9.73 20.84 -11.36
C ASP A 71 -10.28 21.09 -12.78
N ARG A 72 -9.88 20.25 -13.75
CA ARG A 72 -10.27 20.35 -15.16
C ARG A 72 -11.38 19.37 -15.56
N VAL A 73 -12.04 18.72 -14.60
CA VAL A 73 -13.28 17.99 -14.91
C VAL A 73 -14.30 19.00 -15.42
N ASP A 74 -14.65 18.83 -16.69
CA ASP A 74 -15.63 19.64 -17.40
C ASP A 74 -17.03 19.40 -16.80
N ASN A 75 -17.41 20.23 -15.84
CA ASN A 75 -18.73 20.21 -15.19
C ASN A 75 -19.85 20.81 -16.06
N THR A 76 -19.63 20.97 -17.38
CA THR A 76 -20.66 21.43 -18.32
C THR A 76 -21.80 20.42 -18.46
N LEU A 77 -21.59 19.16 -18.03
CA LEU A 77 -22.62 18.12 -17.98
C LEU A 77 -23.26 17.95 -16.58
N ASP A 78 -23.04 18.87 -15.64
CA ASP A 78 -23.70 18.86 -14.33
C ASP A 78 -25.20 19.23 -14.48
N PRO A 79 -26.13 18.28 -14.31
CA PRO A 79 -27.56 18.50 -14.55
C PRO A 79 -28.24 19.38 -13.49
N GLY A 80 -27.49 19.89 -12.51
CA GLY A 80 -27.98 20.78 -11.44
C GLY A 80 -27.63 22.26 -11.60
N ARG A 81 -27.01 22.68 -12.72
CA ARG A 81 -26.82 24.11 -13.01
C ARG A 81 -28.13 24.72 -13.51
N ASP A 82 -28.86 25.37 -12.61
CA ASP A 82 -30.02 26.18 -12.95
C ASP A 82 -29.58 27.34 -13.87
N GLU A 83 -30.07 27.34 -15.11
CA GLU A 83 -29.79 28.33 -16.17
C GLU A 83 -30.45 29.71 -15.92
N THR A 84 -30.70 30.11 -14.66
CA THR A 84 -31.59 31.24 -14.34
C THR A 84 -30.92 32.59 -14.06
N ASP A 85 -29.62 32.75 -14.25
CA ASP A 85 -28.93 34.05 -14.09
C ASP A 85 -28.34 34.55 -15.44
N SER A 86 -29.18 35.19 -16.25
CA SER A 86 -28.75 36.11 -17.33
C SER A 86 -29.77 37.20 -17.59
#